data_AF-A0A4Q3YGC6-F1
#
_entry.id   AF-A0A4Q3YGC6-F1
#
_cell.length_a   1.000
_cell.length_b   1.000
_cell.length_c   1.000
_cell.angle_alpha   90.00
_cell.angle_beta   90.00
_cell.angle_gamma   90.00
#
_symmetry.space_group_name_H-M   'P 1'
#
loop_
_entity.id
_entity.type
_entity.pdbx_description
1 polymer ?
#
loop_
_entity_poly.entity_id
_entity_poly.type
_entity_poly.pdbx_seq_one_letter_code
_entity_poly.pdbx_strand_id
1 'polypeptide(L)'
;MKNRLVLTLASSVMALAISGSAFAESWYPYPAQAIEPAFAADGKSVDVSYSPVEKAEKPWNICVSFPHMKDAYWLGVDYGVAEQAKDAGV
;
A
#
# COMPACT_ATOMS: atom_id res chain seq x y z
N MET A 1 -25.62 43.25 7.93
CA MET A 1 -24.52 42.47 8.53
C MET A 1 -24.89 41.01 8.75
N LYS A 2 -26.02 40.69 9.40
CA LYS A 2 -26.54 39.30 9.56
C LYS A 2 -26.56 38.47 8.27
N ASN A 3 -27.09 39.01 7.16
CA ASN A 3 -27.17 38.24 5.90
C ASN A 3 -25.80 37.96 5.27
N ARG A 4 -24.79 38.83 5.48
CA ARG A 4 -23.42 38.58 5.02
C ARG A 4 -22.74 37.48 5.85
N LEU A 5 -22.99 37.47 7.16
CA LEU A 5 -22.49 36.44 8.08
C LEU A 5 -23.08 35.06 7.77
N VAL A 6 -24.39 35.00 7.49
CA VAL A 6 -25.09 33.77 7.08
C VAL A 6 -24.57 33.26 5.74
N LEU A 7 -24.35 34.15 4.77
CA LEU A 7 -23.80 33.77 3.47
C LEU A 7 -22.39 33.19 3.59
N THR A 8 -21.51 33.81 4.40
CA THR A 8 -20.16 33.30 4.64
C THR A 8 -20.16 31.95 5.36
N LEU A 9 -21.01 31.74 6.37
CA LEU A 9 -21.10 30.44 7.05
C LEU A 9 -21.61 29.35 6.10
N ALA A 10 -22.62 29.65 5.27
CA ALA A 10 -23.15 28.69 4.31
C ALA A 10 -22.10 28.27 3.27
N SER A 11 -21.29 29.22 2.78
CA SER A 11 -20.18 28.92 1.86
C SER A 11 -19.09 28.05 2.49
N SER A 12 -18.75 28.28 3.76
CA SER A 12 -17.76 27.46 4.47
C SER A 12 -18.23 26.02 4.72
N VAL A 13 -19.51 25.83 5.06
CA VAL A 13 -20.10 24.49 5.25
C VAL A 13 -20.15 23.73 3.92
N MET A 14 -20.48 24.41 2.83
CA MET A 14 -20.49 23.82 1.49
C MET A 14 -19.07 23.37 1.06
N ALA A 15 -18.03 24.15 1.36
CA ALA A 15 -16.64 23.80 1.03
C ALA A 15 -16.14 22.54 1.78
N LEU A 16 -16.56 22.35 3.03
CA LEU A 16 -16.25 21.15 3.80
C LEU A 16 -17.02 19.92 3.29
N ALA A 17 -18.24 20.10 2.79
CA ALA A 17 -19.05 19.01 2.24
C ALA A 17 -18.56 18.50 0.86
N ILE A 18 -17.80 19.30 0.12
CA ILE A 18 -17.26 18.94 -1.21
C ILE A 18 -15.85 18.33 -1.10
N SER A 19 -15.25 18.31 0.10
CA SER A 19 -13.97 17.65 0.33
C SER A 19 -14.17 16.13 0.27
N GLY A 20 -14.06 15.55 -0.93
CA GLY A 20 -14.13 14.10 -1.15
C GLY A 20 -13.01 13.39 -0.39
N SER A 21 -13.34 12.30 0.29
CA SER A 21 -12.35 11.43 0.91
C SER A 21 -11.44 10.83 -0.17
N ALA A 22 -10.16 11.18 -0.15
CA ALA A 22 -9.15 10.47 -0.92
C ALA A 22 -8.78 9.19 -0.16
N PHE A 23 -9.27 8.05 -0.62
CA PHE A 23 -8.75 6.76 -0.18
C PHE A 23 -7.48 6.47 -0.96
N ALA A 24 -6.43 6.00 -0.26
CA ALA A 24 -5.26 5.49 -0.94
C ALA A 24 -5.66 4.30 -1.81
N GLU A 25 -5.20 4.28 -3.06
CA GLU A 25 -5.37 3.12 -3.92
C GLU A 25 -4.61 1.92 -3.32
N SER A 26 -5.19 0.72 -3.46
CA SER A 26 -4.49 -0.50 -3.09
C SER A 26 -3.21 -0.62 -3.90
N TRP A 27 -2.13 -1.10 -3.28
CA TRP A 27 -0.87 -1.32 -3.99
C TRP A 27 -0.97 -2.49 -4.99
N TYR A 28 -1.96 -3.37 -4.83
CA TYR A 28 -2.24 -4.52 -5.69
C TYR A 28 -3.61 -4.38 -6.41
N PRO A 29 -3.80 -5.02 -7.57
CA PRO A 29 -2.87 -5.90 -8.28
C PRO A 29 -1.66 -5.17 -8.87
N TYR A 30 -0.47 -5.75 -8.77
CA TYR A 30 0.79 -5.15 -9.22
C TYR A 30 1.40 -5.93 -10.42
N PRO A 31 1.73 -5.28 -11.54
CA PRO A 31 2.41 -5.94 -12.65
C PRO A 31 3.78 -6.48 -12.23
N ALA A 32 4.02 -7.77 -12.43
CA ALA A 32 5.27 -8.44 -12.08
C ALA A 32 5.68 -9.44 -13.15
N GLN A 33 6.87 -10.04 -12.98
CA GLN A 33 7.39 -11.06 -13.87
C GLN A 33 7.83 -12.28 -13.06
N ALA A 34 7.32 -13.46 -13.43
CA ALA A 34 7.72 -14.74 -12.87
C ALA A 34 8.77 -15.41 -13.77
N ILE A 35 9.71 -16.14 -13.17
CA ILE A 35 10.71 -16.92 -13.91
C ILE A 35 10.27 -18.39 -13.94
N GLU A 36 10.19 -18.97 -15.14
CA GLU A 36 9.77 -20.36 -15.37
C GLU A 36 10.85 -21.17 -16.12
N PRO A 37 11.30 -22.33 -15.61
CA PRO A 37 10.94 -22.89 -14.30
C PRO A 37 11.57 -22.11 -13.15
N ALA A 38 10.93 -22.17 -11.98
CA ALA A 38 11.40 -21.45 -10.80
C ALA A 38 12.88 -21.77 -10.50
N PHE A 39 13.65 -20.73 -10.22
CA PHE A 39 15.08 -20.77 -9.90
C PHE A 39 16.03 -21.17 -11.05
N ALA A 40 15.54 -21.42 -12.27
CA ALA A 40 16.42 -21.64 -13.41
C ALA A 40 17.14 -20.33 -13.80
N ALA A 41 18.46 -20.41 -13.95
CA ALA A 41 19.29 -19.28 -14.38
C ALA A 41 18.98 -18.82 -15.81
N ASP A 42 18.45 -19.73 -16.63
CA ASP A 42 18.02 -19.54 -18.01
C ASP A 42 16.48 -19.65 -18.17
N GLY A 43 15.74 -19.54 -17.06
CA GLY A 43 14.28 -19.54 -17.07
C GLY A 43 13.70 -18.37 -17.89
N LYS A 44 12.50 -18.57 -18.42
CA LYS A 44 11.78 -17.55 -19.17
C LYS A 44 11.05 -16.59 -18.23
N SER A 45 11.14 -15.29 -18.51
CA SER A 45 10.32 -14.27 -17.85
C SER A 45 8.91 -14.28 -18.43
N VAL A 46 7.90 -14.36 -17.56
CA VAL A 46 6.48 -14.38 -17.92
C VAL A 46 5.77 -13.28 -17.14
N ASP A 47 5.04 -12.42 -17.84
CA ASP A 47 4.26 -11.34 -17.22
C ASP A 47 3.11 -11.92 -16.39
N VAL A 48 2.97 -11.42 -15.16
CA VAL A 48 1.92 -11.80 -14.21
C VAL A 48 1.34 -10.58 -13.51
N SER A 49 0.12 -10.72 -12.98
CA SER A 49 -0.51 -9.71 -12.13
C SER A 49 -0.48 -10.22 -10.68
N TYR A 50 0.36 -9.63 -9.84
CA TYR A 50 0.56 -10.05 -8.46
C TYR A 50 -0.53 -9.49 -7.55
N SER A 51 -1.19 -10.37 -6.80
CA SER A 51 -2.07 -10.00 -5.69
C SER A 51 -1.66 -10.79 -4.45
N PRO A 52 -1.53 -10.14 -3.27
CA PRO A 52 -1.22 -10.83 -2.03
C PRO A 52 -2.42 -11.65 -1.53
N VAL A 53 -2.18 -12.47 -0.51
CA VAL A 53 -3.26 -13.04 0.29
C VAL A 53 -4.00 -11.93 1.03
N GLU A 54 -5.33 -12.05 1.16
CA GLU A 54 -6.14 -11.08 1.89
C GLU A 54 -5.85 -11.12 3.40
N LYS A 55 -5.72 -12.33 3.95
CA LYS A 55 -5.32 -12.59 5.34
C LYS A 55 -4.52 -13.89 5.44
N ALA A 56 -3.64 -13.94 6.44
CA ALA A 56 -2.99 -15.18 6.82
C ALA A 56 -3.95 -16.10 7.60
N GLU A 57 -3.72 -17.41 7.52
CA GLU A 57 -4.52 -18.41 8.22
C GLU A 57 -4.41 -18.31 9.76
N LYS A 58 -3.33 -17.70 10.26
CA LYS A 58 -3.04 -17.41 11.67
C LYS A 58 -1.90 -16.38 11.78
N PRO A 59 -1.67 -15.75 12.94
CA PRO A 59 -0.55 -14.81 13.11
C PRO A 59 0.80 -15.55 13.15
N TRP A 60 1.44 -15.65 11.98
CA TRP A 60 2.72 -16.33 11.84
C TRP A 60 3.87 -15.43 12.29
N ASN A 61 4.83 -15.98 13.05
CA ASN A 61 6.05 -15.24 13.35
C ASN A 61 7.02 -15.31 12.16
N ILE A 62 7.22 -14.19 11.47
CA ILE A 62 8.14 -14.08 10.34
C ILE A 62 9.41 -13.33 10.79
N CYS A 63 10.56 -14.00 10.73
CA CYS A 63 11.85 -13.37 10.99
C CYS A 63 12.39 -12.75 9.71
N VAL A 64 12.73 -11.45 9.77
CA VAL A 64 13.21 -10.68 8.63
C VAL A 64 14.65 -10.24 8.91
N SER A 65 15.59 -10.67 8.07
CA SER A 65 17.01 -10.33 8.19
C SER A 65 17.42 -9.45 7.02
N PHE A 66 17.60 -8.16 7.27
CA PHE A 66 18.11 -7.21 6.29
C PHE A 66 19.64 -7.12 6.39
N PRO A 67 20.34 -6.86 5.28
CA PRO A 67 21.79 -6.69 5.32
C PRO A 67 22.19 -5.45 6.14
N HIS A 68 21.37 -4.39 6.15
CA HIS A 68 21.50 -3.21 7.01
C HIS A 68 20.26 -2.29 6.91
N MET A 69 20.22 -1.23 7.73
CA MET A 69 19.20 -0.16 7.68
C MET A 69 19.82 1.24 7.54
N LYS A 70 20.78 1.39 6.62
CA LYS A 70 21.64 2.59 6.52
C LYS A 70 21.21 3.59 5.45
N ASP A 71 20.23 3.26 4.62
CA ASP A 71 19.80 4.10 3.51
C ASP A 71 18.30 4.01 3.25
N ALA A 72 17.81 4.91 2.38
CA ALA A 72 16.42 4.99 2.02
C ALA A 72 15.92 3.78 1.21
N TYR A 73 16.82 3.04 0.56
CA TYR A 73 16.44 1.84 -0.17
C TYR A 73 15.95 0.77 0.80
N TRP A 74 16.77 0.42 1.80
CA TRP A 74 16.39 -0.58 2.79
C TRP A 74 15.27 -0.11 3.71
N LEU A 75 15.17 1.19 3.97
CA LEU A 75 14.02 1.75 4.68
C LEU A 75 12.71 1.60 3.89
N GLY A 76 12.76 1.73 2.56
CA GLY A 76 11.60 1.46 1.70
C GLY A 76 11.20 -0.01 1.69
N VAL A 77 12.17 -0.92 1.69
CA VAL A 77 11.91 -2.36 1.81
C VAL A 77 11.28 -2.69 3.17
N ASP A 78 11.77 -2.09 4.26
CA ASP A 78 11.25 -2.26 5.61
C ASP A 78 9.77 -1.87 5.70
N TYR A 79 9.44 -0.69 5.16
CA TYR A 79 8.06 -0.21 5.09
C TYR A 79 7.15 -1.22 4.39
N GLY A 80 7.56 -1.75 3.23
CA GLY A 80 6.77 -2.73 2.49
C GLY A 80 6.55 -4.03 3.27
N VAL A 81 7.60 -4.54 3.92
CA VAL A 81 7.51 -5.76 4.75
C VAL A 81 6.60 -5.54 5.97
N ALA A 82 6.77 -4.43 6.68
CA ALA A 82 6.03 -4.13 7.90
C ALA A 82 4.54 -3.87 7.63
N GLU A 83 4.20 -3.05 6.63
CA GLU A 83 2.79 -2.78 6.32
C GLU A 83 2.10 -4.01 5.72
N GLN A 84 2.78 -4.81 4.88
CA GLN A 84 2.18 -6.03 4.35
C GLN A 84 1.96 -7.09 5.44
N ALA A 85 2.84 -7.19 6.44
CA ALA A 85 2.65 -8.07 7.60
C ALA A 85 1.39 -7.67 8.39
N LYS A 86 1.23 -6.38 8.66
CA LYS A 86 0.04 -5.81 9.32
C LYS A 86 -1.23 -6.04 8.50
N ASP A 87 -1.18 -5.85 7.19
CA ASP A 87 -2.32 -6.10 6.30
C ASP A 87 -2.71 -7.57 6.28
N ALA A 88 -1.74 -8.48 6.22
CA ALA A 88 -1.99 -9.93 6.26
C ALA A 88 -2.39 -10.44 7.65
N GLY A 89 -2.07 -9.71 8.71
CA GLY A 89 -2.36 -10.09 10.11
C GLY A 89 -1.37 -11.10 10.69
N VAL A 90 -0.08 -10.94 10.39
CA VAL A 90 1.02 -11.75 10.93
C VAL A 90 1.92 -10.96 11.87
#